data_AF-A0A1S0THM1-F1
#
_entry.id   AF-A0A1S0THM1-F1
#
_cell.length_a   1.000
_cell.length_b   1.000
_cell.length_c   1.000
_cell.angle_alpha   90.00
_cell.angle_beta   90.00
_cell.angle_gamma   90.00
#
_symmetry.space_group_name_H-M   'P 1'
#
loop_
_entity.id
_entity.type
_entity.pdbx_description
1 polymer ?
#
loop_
_entity_poly.entity_id
_entity_poly.type
_entity_poly.pdbx_seq_one_letter_code
_entity_poly.pdbx_strand_id
1 'polypeptide(L)'
;MIKFQILPGQHFTARELRALYRTFKDALPICRESFRNIYANIFPHGDAEQFADLIFDNIVCQHAEYVTFTDFIMAYSILSRGTMEEKLNWMYKLYDPRNTGKIEWEQIFRIITATDDLIG
;
A
#
# COMPACT_ATOMS: atom_id res chain seq x y z
N MET A 1 -26.42 9.54 4.85
CA MET A 1 -26.20 8.13 4.49
C MET A 1 -25.06 8.09 3.47
N ILE A 2 -23.87 7.62 3.84
CA ILE A 2 -22.72 7.58 2.93
C ILE A 2 -23.03 6.53 1.84
N LYS A 3 -23.15 6.95 0.58
CA LYS A 3 -23.29 6.03 -0.55
C LYS A 3 -21.93 5.36 -0.79
N PHE A 4 -21.82 4.08 -0.41
CA PHE A 4 -20.72 3.23 -0.86
C PHE A 4 -20.92 2.92 -2.34
N GLN A 5 -20.54 3.85 -3.21
CA GLN A 5 -20.48 3.60 -4.64
C GLN A 5 -19.32 2.63 -4.88
N ILE A 6 -19.56 1.60 -5.70
CA ILE A 6 -18.52 0.69 -6.18
C ILE A 6 -17.46 1.58 -6.85
N LEU A 7 -16.23 1.56 -6.31
CA LEU A 7 -15.12 2.26 -6.96
C LEU A 7 -14.84 1.54 -8.29
N PRO A 8 -14.62 2.26 -9.40
CA PRO A 8 -14.25 1.62 -10.66
C PRO A 8 -12.88 0.93 -10.51
N GLY A 9 -12.77 -0.32 -10.98
CA GLY A 9 -11.50 -1.06 -10.99
C GLY A 9 -11.15 -1.81 -9.70
N GLN A 10 -12.06 -1.94 -8.73
CA GLN A 10 -11.85 -2.80 -7.55
C GLN A 10 -12.69 -4.09 -7.59
N HIS A 11 -12.20 -5.13 -6.91
CA HIS A 11 -12.63 -6.53 -7.00
C HIS A 11 -13.46 -7.02 -5.79
N PHE A 12 -14.07 -6.09 -5.05
CA PHE A 12 -14.96 -6.33 -3.91
C PHE A 12 -16.41 -5.96 -4.20
N THR A 13 -17.32 -6.71 -3.59
CA THR A 13 -18.75 -6.43 -3.56
C THR A 13 -19.08 -5.29 -2.59
N ALA A 14 -20.23 -4.65 -2.75
CA ALA A 14 -20.69 -3.60 -1.83
C ALA A 14 -20.82 -4.08 -0.37
N ARG A 15 -21.08 -5.38 -0.14
CA ARG A 15 -21.14 -5.97 1.20
C ARG A 15 -19.74 -6.05 1.83
N GLU A 16 -18.75 -6.48 1.07
CA GLU A 16 -17.36 -6.55 1.51
C GLU A 16 -16.78 -5.16 1.77
N LEU A 17 -17.04 -4.18 0.88
CA LEU A 17 -16.64 -2.79 1.09
C LEU A 17 -17.18 -2.24 2.42
N ARG A 18 -18.43 -2.53 2.77
CA ARG A 18 -19.01 -2.13 4.07
C ARG A 18 -18.36 -2.82 5.26
N ALA A 19 -17.92 -4.07 5.12
CA ALA A 19 -17.22 -4.79 6.19
C ALA A 19 -15.80 -4.22 6.37
N LEU A 20 -15.06 -4.08 5.26
CA LEU A 20 -13.73 -3.48 5.23
C LEU A 20 -13.72 -2.06 5.79
N TYR A 21 -14.74 -1.25 5.48
CA TYR A 21 -14.85 0.11 6.03
C TYR A 21 -14.99 0.13 7.56
N ARG A 22 -15.71 -0.83 8.15
CA ARG A 22 -15.85 -0.90 9.62
C ARG A 22 -14.48 -1.17 10.25
N THR A 23 -13.77 -2.18 9.75
CA THR A 23 -12.42 -2.51 10.21
C THR A 23 -11.44 -1.36 9.99
N PHE A 24 -11.52 -0.70 8.84
CA PHE A 24 -10.65 0.43 8.51
C PHE A 24 -10.87 1.62 9.44
N LYS A 25 -12.12 1.91 9.80
CA LYS A 25 -12.46 3.01 10.70
C LYS A 25 -11.82 2.88 12.08
N ASP A 26 -11.68 1.65 12.57
CA ASP A 26 -11.06 1.37 13.87
C ASP A 26 -9.53 1.56 13.85
N ALA A 27 -8.91 1.56 12.66
CA ALA A 27 -7.47 1.75 12.47
C ALA A 27 -7.08 3.21 12.14
N LEU A 28 -8.05 4.12 11.99
CA LEU A 28 -7.80 5.52 11.60
C LEU A 28 -7.38 6.41 12.80
N PRO A 29 -6.61 7.48 12.53
CA PRO A 29 -6.01 7.84 11.25
C PRO A 29 -4.79 6.97 10.92
N ILE A 30 -4.69 6.49 9.67
CA ILE A 30 -3.50 5.78 9.19
C ILE A 30 -2.57 6.81 8.56
N CYS A 31 -1.62 7.31 9.35
CA CYS A 31 -0.50 8.15 8.93
C CYS A 31 0.77 7.31 8.75
N ARG A 32 1.82 7.90 8.16
CA ARG A 32 3.12 7.26 7.95
C ARG A 32 3.68 6.61 9.23
N GLU A 33 3.63 7.31 10.36
CA GLU A 33 4.11 6.80 11.64
C GLU A 33 3.33 5.57 12.10
N SER A 34 2.00 5.63 12.08
CA SER A 34 1.15 4.47 12.43
C SER A 34 1.38 3.29 11.48
N PHE A 35 1.68 3.55 10.20
CA PHE A 35 1.95 2.53 9.20
C PHE A 35 3.27 1.80 9.45
N ARG A 36 4.33 2.54 9.81
CA ARG A 36 5.61 1.96 10.28
C ARG A 36 5.40 1.08 11.51
N ASN A 37 4.62 1.54 12.48
CA ASN A 37 4.30 0.76 13.67
C ASN A 37 3.55 -0.55 13.36
N ILE A 38 2.64 -0.54 12.37
CA ILE A 38 1.98 -1.77 11.89
C ILE A 38 3.02 -2.77 11.38
N TYR A 39 3.96 -2.32 10.53
CA TYR A 39 5.00 -3.19 9.99
C TYR A 39 5.98 -3.68 11.06
N ALA A 40 6.39 -2.82 12.00
CA ALA A 40 7.25 -3.20 13.12
C ALA A 40 6.59 -4.27 14.02
N ASN A 41 5.27 -4.25 14.19
CA ASN A 41 4.55 -5.30 14.90
C ASN A 41 4.52 -6.65 14.16
N ILE A 42 4.57 -6.63 12.81
CA ILE A 42 4.59 -7.84 11.98
C ILE A 42 6.01 -8.41 11.90
N PHE A 43 7.02 -7.53 11.85
CA PHE A 43 8.43 -7.87 11.74
C PHE A 43 9.21 -7.30 12.95
N PRO A 44 9.03 -7.86 14.16
CA PRO A 44 9.56 -7.29 15.40
C PRO A 44 11.09 -7.35 15.54
N HIS A 45 11.78 -8.02 14.61
CA HIS A 45 13.23 -8.23 14.65
C HIS A 45 13.99 -7.53 13.52
N GLY A 46 13.28 -6.95 12.54
CA GLY A 46 13.88 -6.18 11.45
C GLY A 46 13.65 -4.67 11.60
N ASP A 47 14.33 -3.90 10.77
CA ASP A 47 14.04 -2.48 10.57
C ASP A 47 13.02 -2.31 9.42
N ALA A 48 11.77 -2.12 9.83
CA ALA A 48 10.67 -2.01 8.89
C ALA A 48 10.42 -0.58 8.36
N GLU A 49 11.16 0.43 8.83
CA GLU A 49 10.84 1.83 8.59
C GLU A 49 10.89 2.18 7.09
N GLN A 50 12.01 1.86 6.43
CA GLN A 50 12.20 2.15 5.01
C GLN A 50 11.21 1.39 4.13
N PHE A 51 10.97 0.11 4.42
CA PHE A 51 10.03 -0.70 3.66
C PHE A 51 8.59 -0.20 3.82
N ALA A 52 8.18 0.12 5.05
CA ALA A 52 6.87 0.68 5.32
C ALA A 52 6.64 2.01 4.58
N ASP A 53 7.65 2.87 4.52
CA ASP A 53 7.59 4.13 3.77
C ASP A 53 7.43 3.91 2.26
N LEU A 54 8.18 2.97 1.68
CA LEU A 54 8.06 2.63 0.26
C LEU A 54 6.65 2.19 -0.10
N ILE A 55 6.05 1.34 0.73
CA ILE A 55 4.68 0.87 0.53
C ILE A 55 3.67 2.00 0.77
N PHE A 56 3.87 2.82 1.81
CA PHE A 56 3.01 3.97 2.11
C PHE A 56 2.95 4.94 0.93
N ASP A 57 4.10 5.31 0.37
CA ASP A 57 4.21 6.20 -0.79
C ASP A 57 3.57 5.62 -2.06
N ASN A 58 3.51 4.29 -2.16
CA ASN A 58 2.87 3.61 -3.29
C ASN A 58 1.34 3.52 -3.15
N ILE A 59 0.83 3.51 -1.91
CA ILE A 59 -0.61 3.50 -1.62
C ILE A 59 -1.19 4.90 -1.74
N VAL A 60 -0.51 5.91 -1.19
CA VAL A 60 -1.05 7.26 -1.05
C VAL A 60 -0.86 8.08 -2.34
N CYS A 61 -1.95 8.64 -2.86
CA CYS A 61 -1.88 9.59 -3.98
C CYS A 61 -1.15 10.88 -3.55
N GLN A 62 -0.25 11.36 -4.40
CA GLN A 62 0.74 12.42 -4.16
C GLN A 62 0.34 13.47 -3.10
N HIS A 63 1.17 13.59 -2.07
CA HIS A 63 1.13 14.62 -1.02
C HIS A 63 0.03 14.53 0.04
N ALA A 64 -0.70 13.42 0.15
CA ALA A 64 -1.55 13.20 1.33
C ALA A 64 -0.73 12.66 2.52
N GLU A 65 -1.07 13.12 3.72
CA GLU A 65 -0.43 12.69 4.98
C GLU A 65 -1.04 11.41 5.55
N TYR A 66 -2.20 10.99 5.02
CA TYR A 66 -3.00 9.89 5.53
C TYR A 66 -3.50 9.01 4.39
N VAL A 67 -3.58 7.71 4.65
CA VAL A 67 -4.22 6.74 3.75
C VAL A 67 -5.74 6.92 3.84
N THR A 68 -6.39 7.22 2.71
CA THR A 68 -7.85 7.24 2.66
C THR A 68 -8.40 5.81 2.53
N PHE A 69 -9.68 5.62 2.85
CA PHE A 69 -10.33 4.32 2.62
C PHE A 69 -10.27 3.90 1.14
N THR A 70 -10.36 4.87 0.23
CA THR A 70 -10.24 4.62 -1.21
C THR A 70 -8.85 4.09 -1.55
N ASP A 71 -7.79 4.73 -1.07
CA ASP A 71 -6.40 4.29 -1.32
C ASP A 71 -6.17 2.87 -0.82
N PHE A 72 -6.63 2.58 0.41
CA PHE A 72 -6.55 1.26 1.00
C PHE A 72 -7.28 0.20 0.16
N ILE A 73 -8.53 0.47 -0.25
CA ILE A 73 -9.32 -0.49 -1.04
C ILE A 73 -8.69 -0.72 -2.42
N MET A 74 -8.17 0.31 -3.07
CA MET A 74 -7.52 0.16 -4.37
C MET A 74 -6.27 -0.72 -4.27
N ALA A 75 -5.38 -0.45 -3.31
CA ALA A 75 -4.18 -1.25 -3.07
C ALA A 75 -4.54 -2.69 -2.68
N TYR A 76 -5.43 -2.86 -1.70
CA TYR A 76 -5.83 -4.18 -1.21
C TYR A 76 -6.54 -5.02 -2.29
N SER A 77 -7.36 -4.38 -3.13
CA SER A 77 -8.02 -5.04 -4.26
C SER A 77 -7.02 -5.66 -5.22
N ILE A 78 -6.01 -4.89 -5.64
CA ILE A 78 -4.96 -5.35 -6.56
C ILE A 78 -4.15 -6.48 -5.93
N LEU A 79 -3.66 -6.27 -4.70
CA LEU A 79 -2.79 -7.24 -4.02
C LEU A 79 -3.50 -8.57 -3.73
N SER A 80 -4.76 -8.52 -3.29
CA SER A 80 -5.51 -9.72 -2.90
C SER A 80 -6.19 -10.44 -4.07
N ARG A 81 -6.80 -9.70 -5.00
CA ARG A 81 -7.71 -10.25 -6.02
C ARG A 81 -7.39 -9.82 -7.44
N GLY A 82 -6.39 -8.96 -7.62
CA GLY A 82 -6.01 -8.47 -8.94
C GLY A 82 -5.41 -9.55 -9.82
N THR A 83 -5.43 -9.30 -11.13
CA THR A 83 -4.75 -10.13 -12.12
C THR A 83 -3.24 -10.06 -11.94
N MET A 84 -2.50 -10.98 -12.57
CA MET A 84 -1.03 -10.92 -12.58
C MET A 84 -0.53 -9.59 -13.15
N GLU A 85 -1.18 -9.09 -14.21
CA GLU A 85 -0.83 -7.81 -14.83
C GLU A 85 -1.04 -6.62 -13.89
N GLU A 86 -2.16 -6.57 -13.16
CA GLU A 86 -2.43 -5.53 -12.17
C GLU A 86 -1.38 -5.52 -11.05
N LYS A 87 -0.99 -6.72 -10.57
CA LYS A 87 0.06 -6.87 -9.55
C LYS A 87 1.43 -6.45 -10.08
N LEU A 88 1.78 -6.84 -11.30
CA LEU A 88 3.02 -6.43 -11.96
C LEU A 88 3.09 -4.91 -12.13
N ASN A 89 2.02 -4.27 -12.59
CA ASN A 89 1.95 -2.81 -12.70
C ASN A 89 2.05 -2.12 -11.34
N TRP A 90 1.46 -2.69 -10.29
CA TRP A 90 1.57 -2.16 -8.93
C TRP A 90 3.01 -2.26 -8.41
N MET A 91 3.65 -3.43 -8.56
CA MET A 91 5.06 -3.63 -8.21
C MET A 91 5.99 -2.73 -9.03
N TYR A 92 5.72 -2.54 -10.33
CA TYR A 92 6.52 -1.66 -11.17
C TYR A 92 6.58 -0.23 -10.62
N LYS A 93 5.46 0.29 -10.09
CA LYS A 93 5.42 1.61 -9.46
C LYS A 93 6.23 1.73 -8.18
N LEU A 94 6.53 0.62 -7.49
CA LEU A 94 7.47 0.64 -6.35
C LEU A 94 8.90 0.92 -6.82
N TYR A 95 9.28 0.31 -7.95
CA TYR A 95 10.60 0.51 -8.57
C TYR A 95 10.70 1.87 -9.27
N ASP A 96 9.69 2.27 -10.03
CA ASP A 96 9.65 3.53 -10.78
C ASP A 96 8.52 4.47 -10.31
N PRO A 97 8.64 5.06 -9.11
CA PRO A 97 7.58 5.92 -8.54
C PRO A 97 7.35 7.22 -9.33
N ARG A 98 8.34 7.62 -10.15
CA ARG A 98 8.22 8.80 -11.03
C ARG A 98 7.66 8.46 -12.41
N ASN A 99 7.34 7.19 -12.67
CA ASN A 99 6.80 6.71 -13.95
C ASN A 99 7.62 7.20 -15.15
N THR A 100 8.94 7.10 -15.03
CA THR A 100 9.90 7.43 -16.09
C THR A 100 9.91 6.39 -17.21
N GLY A 101 9.37 5.20 -16.97
CA GLY A 101 9.40 4.07 -17.89
C GLY A 101 10.70 3.25 -17.82
N LYS A 102 11.57 3.55 -16.85
CA LYS A 102 12.85 2.85 -16.63
C LYS A 102 13.05 2.54 -15.17
N ILE A 103 13.63 1.37 -14.91
CA ILE A 103 14.07 0.98 -13.57
C ILE A 103 15.60 1.03 -13.57
N GLU A 104 16.13 1.98 -12.82
CA GLU A 104 17.57 2.17 -12.61
C GLU A 104 18.08 1.27 -11.48
N TRP A 105 19.38 0.96 -11.49
CA TRP A 105 20.01 0.10 -10.48
C TRP A 105 19.81 0.61 -9.05
N GLU A 106 19.85 1.92 -8.85
CA GLU A 106 19.63 2.55 -7.54
C GLU A 106 18.22 2.27 -7.00
N GLN A 107 17.21 2.23 -7.88
CA GLN A 107 15.84 1.93 -7.50
C GLN A 107 15.70 0.47 -7.08
N ILE A 108 16.34 -0.46 -7.81
CA ILE A 108 16.36 -1.88 -7.44
C ILE A 108 17.07 -2.06 -6.10
N PHE A 109 18.25 -1.46 -5.94
CA PHE A 109 19.05 -1.55 -4.73
C PHE A 109 18.27 -1.06 -3.51
N ARG A 110 17.59 0.10 -3.63
CA ARG A 110 16.73 0.64 -2.55
C ARG A 110 15.67 -0.36 -2.08
N ILE A 111 14.99 -1.04 -3.01
CA ILE A 111 13.96 -2.02 -2.64
C ILE A 111 14.59 -3.25 -1.97
N ILE A 112 15.72 -3.75 -2.50
CA ILE A 112 16.41 -4.92 -1.94
C ILE A 112 16.92 -4.63 -0.53
N THR A 113 17.59 -3.50 -0.33
CA THR A 113 18.10 -3.09 1.00
C THR A 113 16.95 -2.93 1.99
N ALA A 114 15.88 -2.23 1.64
CA ALA A 114 14.73 -2.09 2.52
C ALA A 114 14.05 -3.44 2.84
N THR A 115 14.13 -4.41 1.93
CA THR A 115 13.60 -5.76 2.17
C THR A 115 14.52 -6.58 3.08
N ASP A 116 15.84 -6.47 2.91
CA ASP A 116 16.85 -7.11 3.75
C ASP A 116 16.76 -6.59 5.20
N ASP A 117 16.72 -5.26 5.35
CA ASP A 117 16.52 -4.58 6.64
C ASP A 117 15.21 -5.05 7.33
N LEU A 118 14.12 -5.22 6.57
CA LEU A 118 12.83 -5.68 7.09
C LEU A 118 12.87 -7.09 7.67
N ILE A 119 13.60 -8.01 7.02
CA ILE A 119 13.59 -9.43 7.39
C ILE A 119 14.62 -9.79 8.46
N GLY A 120 15.71 -9.00 8.57
CA GLY A 120 16.78 -9.18 9.56
C GLY A 120 17.83 -10.18 9.13
#